data_AF-A0A1H2SVP2-F1
#
_entry.id   AF-A0A1H2SVP2-F1
#
_cell.length_a   1.000
_cell.length_b   1.000
_cell.length_c   1.000
_cell.angle_alpha   90.00
_cell.angle_beta   90.00
_cell.angle_gamma   90.00
#
_symmetry.space_group_name_H-M   'P 1'
#
loop_
_entity.id
_entity.type
_entity.pdbx_description
1 polymer ?
#
loop_
_entity_poly.entity_id
_entity_poly.type
_entity_poly.pdbx_seq_one_letter_code
_entity_poly.pdbx_strand_id
1 'polypeptide(L)'
;MIVPFIRQKTTKEQRENIYFWAKVAVVVAEQIYKEKGQGKLKKEYVVDFLVNKGINITIRELDILIESAVKGLNIIQYEVDHN
;
A
#
# COMPACT_ATOMS: atom_id res chain seq x y z
N MET A 1 -6.39 -8.22 -7.45
CA MET A 1 -5.73 -9.51 -7.14
C MET A 1 -4.48 -9.22 -6.30
N ILE A 2 -4.35 -9.80 -5.10
CA ILE A 2 -3.14 -9.65 -4.27
C ILE A 2 -2.11 -10.66 -4.78
N VAL A 3 -0.86 -10.24 -4.97
CA VAL A 3 0.25 -11.09 -5.45
C VAL A 3 0.28 -12.43 -4.70
N PRO A 4 0.33 -13.59 -5.39
CA PRO A 4 0.32 -14.92 -4.76
C PRO A 4 1.42 -15.10 -3.71
N PHE A 5 2.56 -14.42 -3.90
CA PHE A 5 3.72 -14.52 -3.03
C PHE A 5 3.46 -13.95 -1.62
N ILE A 6 2.70 -12.86 -1.51
CA ILE A 6 2.33 -12.27 -0.22
C ILE A 6 1.31 -13.16 0.50
N ARG A 7 0.39 -13.78 -0.24
CA ARG A 7 -0.60 -14.72 0.35
C ARG A 7 0.03 -15.98 0.91
N GLN A 8 1.11 -16.50 0.32
CA GLN A 8 1.80 -17.70 0.81
C GLN A 8 2.53 -17.49 2.14
N LYS A 9 2.90 -16.25 2.49
CA LYS A 9 3.72 -15.94 3.68
C LYS A 9 2.97 -15.19 4.79
N THR A 10 1.69 -14.89 4.61
CA THR A 10 0.91 -14.06 5.56
C THR A 10 -0.50 -14.60 5.82
N THR A 11 -1.01 -14.42 7.03
CA THR A 11 -2.42 -14.66 7.36
C THR A 11 -3.31 -13.53 6.83
N LYS A 12 -4.64 -13.75 6.81
CA LYS A 12 -5.60 -12.69 6.43
C LYS A 12 -5.49 -11.47 7.34
N GLU A 13 -5.42 -11.71 8.65
CA GLU A 13 -5.28 -10.68 9.67
C GLU A 13 -3.96 -9.88 9.52
N GLN A 14 -2.85 -10.56 9.24
CA GLN A 14 -1.58 -9.89 8.95
C GLN A 14 -1.67 -8.95 7.74
N ARG A 15 -2.37 -9.38 6.66
CA ARG A 15 -2.58 -8.52 5.49
C ARG A 15 -3.45 -7.32 5.82
N GLU A 16 -4.52 -7.51 6.56
CA GLU A 16 -5.41 -6.42 6.98
C GLU A 16 -4.66 -5.41 7.85
N ASN A 17 -3.80 -5.88 8.76
CA ASN A 17 -2.93 -5.03 9.57
C ASN A 17 -1.92 -4.24 8.70
N ILE A 18 -1.29 -4.88 7.71
CA ILE A 18 -0.39 -4.20 6.76
C ILE A 18 -1.14 -3.12 5.98
N TYR A 19 -2.33 -3.43 5.45
CA TYR A 19 -3.14 -2.46 4.71
C TYR A 19 -3.58 -1.28 5.57
N PHE A 20 -3.96 -1.54 6.83
CA PHE A 20 -4.32 -0.50 7.78
C PHE A 20 -3.15 0.47 8.00
N TRP A 21 -1.98 -0.04 8.37
CA TRP A 21 -0.81 0.81 8.63
C TRP A 21 -0.28 1.50 7.38
N ALA A 22 -0.34 0.84 6.21
CA ALA A 22 0.02 1.47 4.94
C ALA A 22 -0.88 2.67 4.63
N LYS A 23 -2.19 2.55 4.87
CA LYS A 23 -3.14 3.66 4.70
C LYS A 23 -2.84 4.81 5.65
N VAL A 24 -2.59 4.51 6.93
CA VAL A 24 -2.20 5.53 7.93
C VAL A 24 -0.92 6.24 7.50
N ALA A 25 0.10 5.49 7.09
CA ALA A 25 1.38 6.03 6.64
C ALA A 25 1.22 6.97 5.44
N VAL A 26 0.40 6.60 4.44
CA VAL A 26 0.12 7.45 3.27
C VAL A 26 -0.57 8.74 3.69
N VAL A 27 -1.57 8.69 4.58
CA VAL A 27 -2.24 9.91 5.06
C VAL A 27 -1.26 10.85 5.75
N VAL A 28 -0.38 10.31 6.59
CA VAL A 28 0.65 11.12 7.27
C VAL A 28 1.67 11.67 6.26
N ALA A 29 2.10 10.87 5.28
CA ALA A 29 3.00 11.31 4.23
C ALA A 29 2.40 12.46 3.40
N GLU A 30 1.11 12.38 3.06
CA GLU A 30 0.39 13.45 2.34
C GLU A 30 0.28 14.74 3.17
N GLN A 31 0.18 14.64 4.49
CA GLN A 31 0.16 15.80 5.37
C GLN A 31 1.53 16.47 5.50
N ILE A 32 2.62 15.69 5.50
CA ILE A 32 3.99 16.21 5.59
C ILE A 32 4.45 16.78 4.24
N TYR A 33 4.20 16.06 3.15
CA TYR A 33 4.68 16.37 1.80
C TYR A 33 3.53 16.90 0.93
N LYS A 34 3.34 18.22 0.93
CA LYS A 34 2.21 18.87 0.24
C LYS A 34 2.53 19.35 -1.18
N GLU A 35 3.80 19.37 -1.56
CA GLU A 35 4.22 19.96 -2.83
C GLU A 35 4.22 18.94 -3.97
N LYS A 36 4.05 19.46 -5.19
CA LYS A 36 4.17 18.65 -6.41
C LYS A 36 5.60 18.14 -6.56
N GLY A 37 5.75 16.91 -7.05
CA GLY A 37 7.07 16.28 -7.25
C GLY A 37 7.60 15.50 -6.03
N GLN A 38 6.94 15.57 -4.87
CA GLN A 38 7.41 14.90 -3.64
C GLN A 38 6.99 13.41 -3.54
N GLY A 39 6.55 12.78 -4.63
CA GLY A 39 6.07 11.40 -4.62
C GLY A 39 7.10 10.37 -4.12
N LYS A 40 8.39 10.59 -4.41
CA LYS A 40 9.48 9.73 -3.93
C LYS A 40 9.63 9.81 -2.40
N LEU A 41 9.64 11.03 -1.86
CA LEU A 41 9.76 11.28 -0.42
C LEU A 41 8.59 10.67 0.37
N LYS A 42 7.37 10.76 -0.18
CA LYS A 42 6.19 10.11 0.38
C LYS A 42 6.36 8.59 0.49
N LYS A 43 6.85 7.95 -0.58
CA LYS A 43 7.06 6.50 -0.60
C LYS A 43 8.16 6.06 0.39
N GLU A 44 9.26 6.80 0.44
CA GLU A 44 10.34 6.54 1.40
C GLU A 44 9.83 6.64 2.84
N TYR A 45 9.07 7.69 3.17
CA TYR A 45 8.44 7.84 4.47
C TYR A 45 7.49 6.68 4.81
N VAL A 46 6.68 6.22 3.85
CA VAL A 46 5.75 5.11 4.08
C VAL A 46 6.51 3.81 4.38
N VAL A 47 7.60 3.54 3.68
CA VAL A 47 8.46 2.37 3.96
C VAL A 47 9.05 2.47 5.37
N ASP A 48 9.67 3.60 5.71
CA ASP A 48 10.29 3.79 7.02
C ASP A 48 9.27 3.68 8.15
N PHE A 49 8.07 4.22 7.96
CA PHE A 49 6.97 4.09 8.92
C PHE A 49 6.58 2.62 9.14
N LEU A 50 6.45 1.84 8.07
CA LEU A 50 6.07 0.43 8.16
C LEU A 50 7.18 -0.41 8.81
N VAL A 51 8.44 -0.16 8.46
CA VAL A 51 9.61 -0.80 9.09
C VAL A 51 9.64 -0.51 10.59
N ASN A 52 9.41 0.74 11.00
CA ASN A 52 9.31 1.13 12.41
C ASN A 52 8.13 0.48 13.16
N LYS A 53 7.08 0.05 12.44
CA LYS A 53 5.96 -0.75 12.98
C LYS A 53 6.26 -2.26 13.01
N GLY A 54 7.46 -2.69 12.66
CA GLY A 54 7.85 -4.10 12.59
C GLY A 54 7.40 -4.80 11.30
N ILE A 55 6.94 -4.05 10.30
CA ILE A 55 6.54 -4.55 8.99
C ILE A 55 7.69 -4.31 8.02
N ASN A 56 8.55 -5.31 7.84
CA ASN A 56 9.68 -5.19 6.94
C ASN A 56 9.23 -5.31 5.47
N ILE A 57 9.34 -4.21 4.72
CA ILE A 57 8.95 -4.14 3.31
C ILE A 57 9.89 -3.22 2.54
N THR A 58 10.22 -3.57 1.30
CA THR A 58 11.01 -2.72 0.41
C THR A 58 10.14 -1.73 -0.37
N ILE A 59 10.73 -0.65 -0.89
CA ILE A 59 10.03 0.31 -1.78
C ILE A 59 9.39 -0.42 -2.98
N ARG A 60 10.08 -1.42 -3.54
CA ARG A 60 9.57 -2.20 -4.67
C ARG A 60 8.32 -3.00 -4.28
N GLU A 61 8.34 -3.64 -3.12
CA GLU A 61 7.19 -4.41 -2.63
C GLU A 61 6.01 -3.49 -2.27
N LEU A 62 6.29 -2.30 -1.71
CA LEU A 62 5.29 -1.27 -1.49
C LEU A 62 4.64 -0.83 -2.81
N ASP A 63 5.43 -0.60 -3.85
CA ASP A 63 4.93 -0.22 -5.17
C ASP A 63 4.04 -1.31 -5.77
N ILE A 64 4.45 -2.58 -5.67
CA ILE A 64 3.63 -3.72 -6.11
C ILE A 64 2.33 -3.82 -5.32
N LEU A 65 2.35 -3.57 -4.01
CA LEU A 65 1.15 -3.56 -3.17
C LEU A 65 0.18 -2.44 -3.58
N ILE A 66 0.70 -1.24 -3.81
CA ILE A 66 -0.10 -0.09 -4.25
C ILE A 66 -0.68 -0.37 -5.63
N GLU A 67 0.12 -0.84 -6.58
CA GLU A 67 -0.34 -1.17 -7.93
C GLU A 67 -1.41 -2.27 -7.91
N SER A 68 -1.22 -3.30 -7.08
CA SER A 68 -2.21 -4.37 -6.90
C SER A 68 -3.52 -3.86 -6.29
N ALA A 69 -3.44 -2.89 -5.37
CA ALA A 69 -4.61 -2.25 -4.79
C ALA A 69 -5.35 -1.40 -5.84
N VAL A 70 -4.63 -0.59 -6.63
CA VAL A 70 -5.21 0.23 -7.70
C VAL A 70 -5.85 -0.65 -8.78
N LYS A 71 -5.16 -1.68 -9.27
CA LYS A 71 -5.72 -2.64 -10.23
C LYS A 71 -6.95 -3.36 -9.66
N GLY A 72 -6.91 -3.73 -8.39
CA GLY A 72 -8.05 -4.34 -7.70
C GLY A 72 -9.26 -3.41 -7.67
N LEU A 73 -9.07 -2.14 -7.29
CA LEU A 73 -10.13 -1.13 -7.29
C LEU A 73 -10.69 -0.89 -8.68
N ASN A 74 -9.84 -0.80 -9.71
CA ASN A 74 -10.30 -0.59 -11.09
C ASN A 74 -11.14 -1.76 -11.61
N ILE A 75 -10.79 -3.00 -11.25
CA ILE A 75 -11.58 -4.19 -11.60
C ILE A 75 -12.94 -4.15 -10.88
N ILE A 76 -12.95 -3.86 -9.58
CA ILE A 76 -14.19 -3.76 -8.79
C ILE A 76 -15.08 -2.65 -9.35
N GLN A 77 -14.52 -1.49 -9.67
CA GLN A 77 -15.25 -0.38 -10.27
C GLN A 77 -15.85 -0.77 -11.62
N TYR A 78 -15.08 -1.46 -12.48
CA TYR A 78 -15.58 -1.98 -13.74
C TYR A 78 -16.75 -2.96 -13.58
N GLU A 79 -16.68 -3.87 -12.60
CA GLU A 79 -17.76 -4.81 -12.29
C GLU A 79 -19.01 -4.10 -11.75
N VAL A 80 -18.86 -3.06 -10.92
CA VAL A 80 -19.98 -2.24 -10.40
C VAL A 80 -20.61 -1.37 -11.49
N ASP A 81 -19.81 -0.84 -12.41
CA ASP A 81 -20.31 0.03 -13.49
C ASP A 81 -21.04 -0.74 -14.61
N HIS A 82 -20.84 -2.06 -14.69
CA HIS A 82 -21.38 -2.92 -15.76
C HIS A 82 -22.36 -3.99 -15.25
N ASN A 83 -22.89 -3.85 -14.02
CA ASN A 83 -23.89 -4.75 -13.43
C ASN A 83 -25.04 -3.97 -12.80
#